data_AF-A0A830H397-F1
#
_entry.id   AF-A0A830H397-F1
#
_cell.length_a   1.000
_cell.length_b   1.000
_cell.length_c   1.000
_cell.angle_alpha   90.00
_cell.angle_beta   90.00
_cell.angle_gamma   90.00
#
_symmetry.space_group_name_H-M   'P 1'
#
loop_
_entity.id
_entity.type
_entity.pdbx_description
1 polymer ?
#
loop_
_entity_poly.entity_id
_entity_poly.type
_entity_poly.pdbx_seq_one_letter_code
_entity_poly.pdbx_strand_id
1 'polypeptide(L)'
;MLIPGQLVMNESLDIVKYFDERPEYGPTGAIKPKSDREDIKAWQKKVQTLLRLLHRPRYMLSPGFPEFQQADSRDYFVAGHQLPPYEKADWKANLSLDQKWTLYKQAYESTPELLPDLNAALWELEQLIYSEYCCTEGGISMDDIDLAARLRSVTLVRGAQFGPKTVAYLKNIEKLADIPMYFKMAL
;
A
#
# COMPACT_ATOMS: atom_id res chain seq x y z
N MET A 1 -29.30 -2.82 -12.56
CA MET A 1 -28.43 -3.99 -12.33
C MET A 1 -27.40 -4.01 -13.44
N LEU A 2 -26.11 -3.77 -13.13
CA LEU A 2 -25.05 -3.88 -14.14
C LEU A 2 -24.95 -5.35 -14.56
N ILE A 3 -25.02 -5.61 -15.87
CA ILE A 3 -24.71 -6.92 -16.42
C ILE A 3 -23.18 -7.06 -16.39
N PRO A 4 -22.61 -8.17 -15.86
CA PRO A 4 -21.17 -8.41 -15.93
C PRO A 4 -20.64 -8.21 -17.36
N GLY A 5 -19.63 -7.34 -17.51
CA GLY A 5 -18.99 -7.06 -18.81
C GLY A 5 -19.48 -5.83 -19.58
N GLN A 6 -20.48 -5.08 -19.11
CA GLN A 6 -20.98 -3.87 -19.82
C GLN A 6 -20.31 -2.56 -19.38
N LEU A 7 -19.65 -2.53 -18.24
CA LEU A 7 -18.91 -1.37 -17.74
C LEU A 7 -17.50 -1.81 -17.38
N VAL A 8 -16.52 -1.27 -18.09
CA VAL A 8 -15.10 -1.46 -17.82
C VAL A 8 -14.50 -0.08 -17.52
N MET A 9 -13.90 0.05 -16.35
CA MET A 9 -13.25 1.28 -15.88
C MET A 9 -11.83 0.92 -15.44
N ASN A 10 -10.85 1.75 -15.81
CA ASN A 10 -9.44 1.46 -15.56
C ASN A 10 -8.87 2.26 -14.37
N GLU A 11 -9.37 3.47 -14.12
CA GLU A 11 -8.81 4.37 -13.12
C GLU A 11 -9.50 4.20 -11.76
N SER A 12 -8.72 3.85 -10.74
CA SER A 12 -9.23 3.55 -9.38
C SER A 12 -10.05 4.70 -8.78
N LEU A 13 -9.63 5.95 -9.00
CA LEU A 13 -10.33 7.14 -8.47
C LEU A 13 -11.68 7.37 -9.15
N ASP A 14 -11.75 7.12 -10.46
CA ASP A 14 -12.99 7.20 -11.21
C ASP A 14 -13.95 6.08 -10.78
N ILE A 15 -13.43 4.89 -10.48
CA ILE A 15 -14.22 3.77 -9.95
C ILE A 15 -14.82 4.15 -8.58
N VAL A 16 -13.99 4.67 -7.66
CA VAL A 16 -14.47 5.11 -6.33
C VAL A 16 -15.59 6.13 -6.48
N LYS A 17 -15.36 7.19 -7.29
CA LYS A 17 -16.34 8.23 -7.57
C LYS A 17 -17.62 7.67 -8.18
N TYR A 18 -17.50 6.75 -9.15
CA TYR A 18 -18.65 6.14 -9.82
C TYR A 18 -19.60 5.46 -8.83
N PHE A 19 -19.05 4.69 -7.88
CA PHE A 19 -19.86 4.00 -6.88
C PHE A 19 -20.38 4.95 -5.78
N ASP A 20 -19.57 5.89 -5.31
CA ASP A 20 -19.95 6.81 -4.22
C ASP A 20 -20.97 7.88 -4.63
N GLU A 21 -21.12 8.18 -5.94
CA GLU A 21 -22.14 9.11 -6.44
C GLU A 21 -23.50 8.45 -6.72
N ARG A 22 -23.61 7.13 -6.56
CA ARG A 22 -24.74 6.34 -7.04
C ARG A 22 -25.51 5.67 -5.90
N PRO A 23 -26.74 6.14 -5.58
CA PRO A 23 -27.51 5.64 -4.44
C PRO A 23 -27.91 4.16 -4.58
N GLU A 24 -27.87 3.60 -5.79
CA GLU A 24 -28.10 2.17 -6.01
C GLU A 24 -27.01 1.26 -5.42
N TYR A 25 -25.84 1.80 -5.08
CA TYR A 25 -24.72 1.05 -4.49
C TYR A 25 -24.49 1.35 -3.00
N GLY A 26 -25.23 2.30 -2.42
CA GLY A 26 -25.11 2.65 -1.01
C GLY A 26 -25.34 4.14 -0.74
N PRO A 27 -25.03 4.61 0.48
CA PRO A 27 -25.02 6.03 0.81
C PRO A 27 -24.08 6.80 -0.14
N THR A 28 -24.53 7.96 -0.61
CA THR A 28 -23.71 8.80 -1.48
C THR A 28 -22.87 9.80 -0.68
N GLY A 29 -21.70 10.14 -1.21
CA GLY A 29 -20.75 11.04 -0.52
C GLY A 29 -20.24 10.46 0.79
N ALA A 30 -20.16 9.12 0.87
CA ALA A 30 -19.62 8.42 2.02
C ALA A 30 -18.09 8.56 2.11
N ILE A 31 -17.43 8.79 0.96
CA ILE A 31 -15.99 9.03 0.88
C ILE A 31 -15.74 10.50 0.56
N LYS A 32 -15.21 11.24 1.54
CA LYS A 32 -14.92 12.66 1.35
C LYS A 32 -13.78 12.89 0.36
N PRO A 33 -13.75 14.06 -0.31
CA PRO A 33 -12.61 14.45 -1.14
C PRO A 33 -11.28 14.42 -0.37
N LYS A 34 -10.18 14.34 -1.12
CA LYS A 34 -8.83 14.45 -0.55
C LYS A 34 -8.69 15.76 0.21
N SER A 35 -8.07 15.75 1.39
CA SER A 35 -7.85 16.98 2.15
C SER A 35 -6.58 17.72 1.72
N ASP A 36 -6.38 18.90 2.31
CA ASP A 36 -5.17 19.71 2.16
C ASP A 36 -4.10 19.41 3.23
N ARG A 37 -4.16 18.24 3.89
CA ARG A 37 -3.16 17.80 4.89
C ARG A 37 -1.80 17.54 4.24
N GLU A 38 -0.93 18.55 4.27
CA GLU A 38 0.42 18.46 3.71
C GLU A 38 1.39 17.61 4.56
N ASP A 39 1.12 17.42 5.85
CA ASP A 39 1.94 16.61 6.76
C ASP A 39 1.87 15.10 6.46
N ILE A 40 0.68 14.54 6.23
CA ILE A 40 0.49 13.15 5.81
C ILE A 40 1.13 12.93 4.43
N LYS A 41 0.93 13.88 3.51
CA LYS A 41 1.53 13.83 2.17
C LYS A 41 3.06 13.90 2.23
N ALA A 42 3.62 14.75 3.09
CA ALA A 42 5.05 14.84 3.33
C ALA A 42 5.60 13.53 3.92
N TRP A 43 4.89 12.94 4.89
CA TRP A 43 5.26 11.64 5.45
C TRP A 43 5.29 10.55 4.38
N GLN A 44 4.23 10.43 3.56
CA GLN A 44 4.16 9.44 2.47
C GLN A 44 5.28 9.62 1.45
N LYS A 45 5.62 10.87 1.11
CA LYS A 45 6.75 11.17 0.21
C LYS A 45 8.09 10.75 0.83
N LYS A 46 8.29 11.06 2.12
CA LYS A 46 9.51 10.72 2.87
C LYS A 46 9.78 9.22 2.88
N VAL A 47 8.75 8.42 3.17
CA VAL A 47 8.89 6.96 3.34
C VAL A 47 8.85 6.17 2.03
N GLN A 48 8.54 6.79 0.90
CA GLN A 48 8.28 6.09 -0.37
C GLN A 48 9.37 5.08 -0.75
N THR A 49 10.63 5.48 -0.70
CA THR A 49 11.78 4.63 -1.05
C THR A 49 11.96 3.49 -0.06
N LEU A 50 11.89 3.80 1.24
CA LEU A 50 11.98 2.83 2.33
C LEU A 50 10.89 1.76 2.18
N LEU A 51 9.65 2.17 1.96
CA LEU A 51 8.53 1.24 1.78
C LEU A 51 8.77 0.34 0.56
N ARG A 52 9.23 0.89 -0.58
CA ARG A 52 9.54 0.11 -1.80
C ARG A 52 10.56 -1.00 -1.54
N LEU A 53 11.63 -0.70 -0.80
CA LEU A 53 12.65 -1.69 -0.44
C LEU A 53 12.08 -2.80 0.45
N LEU A 54 11.11 -2.47 1.31
CA LEU A 54 10.54 -3.42 2.25
C LEU A 54 9.41 -4.27 1.65
N HIS A 55 8.41 -3.68 0.99
CA HIS A 55 7.21 -4.40 0.60
C HIS A 55 7.33 -5.17 -0.72
N ARG A 56 8.10 -4.69 -1.71
CA ARG A 56 8.18 -5.32 -3.03
C ARG A 56 8.83 -6.71 -2.99
N PRO A 57 9.97 -6.91 -2.29
CA PRO A 57 10.49 -8.26 -2.09
C PRO A 57 9.47 -9.18 -1.43
N ARG A 58 8.71 -8.67 -0.46
CA ARG A 58 7.71 -9.45 0.28
C ARG A 58 6.52 -9.85 -0.58
N TYR A 59 6.08 -9.01 -1.51
CA TYR A 59 5.06 -9.43 -2.49
C TYR A 59 5.50 -10.63 -3.31
N MET A 60 6.77 -10.68 -3.71
CA MET A 60 7.30 -11.77 -4.53
C MET A 60 7.60 -13.05 -3.73
N LEU A 61 8.00 -12.89 -2.46
CA LEU A 61 8.32 -14.00 -1.57
C LEU A 61 7.08 -14.58 -0.86
N SER A 62 5.99 -13.82 -0.78
CA SER A 62 4.76 -14.28 -0.13
C SER A 62 3.97 -15.21 -1.04
N PRO A 63 3.59 -16.41 -0.57
CA PRO A 63 2.81 -17.36 -1.36
C PRO A 63 1.31 -17.03 -1.39
N GLY A 64 0.84 -16.00 -0.67
CA GLY A 64 -0.60 -15.76 -0.49
C GLY A 64 -1.23 -14.81 -1.49
N PHE A 65 -0.50 -14.33 -2.50
CA PHE A 65 -1.01 -13.44 -3.54
C PHE A 65 -1.46 -14.23 -4.77
N PRO A 66 -2.78 -14.27 -5.09
CA PRO A 66 -3.28 -15.00 -6.26
C PRO A 66 -2.63 -14.56 -7.58
N GLU A 67 -2.36 -13.26 -7.72
CA GLU A 67 -1.72 -12.65 -8.88
C GLU A 67 -0.26 -13.09 -9.09
N PHE A 68 0.38 -13.65 -8.05
CA PHE A 68 1.79 -14.07 -8.07
C PHE A 68 1.98 -15.57 -7.86
N GLN A 69 0.93 -16.39 -8.04
CA GLN A 69 1.07 -17.85 -7.93
C GLN A 69 2.02 -18.45 -8.98
N GLN A 70 2.01 -17.90 -10.20
CA GLN A 70 2.87 -18.37 -11.28
C GLN A 70 4.26 -17.72 -11.20
N ALA A 71 5.30 -18.47 -11.55
CA ALA A 71 6.67 -17.94 -11.63
C ALA A 71 6.75 -16.76 -12.61
N ASP A 72 6.17 -16.92 -13.81
CA ASP A 72 6.16 -15.89 -14.85
C ASP A 72 5.48 -14.59 -14.41
N SER A 73 4.45 -14.66 -13.55
CA SER A 73 3.79 -13.47 -12.98
C SER A 73 4.72 -12.70 -12.03
N ARG A 74 5.53 -13.42 -11.25
CA ARG A 74 6.55 -12.83 -10.39
C ARG A 74 7.69 -12.23 -11.21
N ASP A 75 8.15 -12.95 -12.24
CA ASP A 75 9.17 -12.47 -13.17
C ASP A 75 8.73 -11.20 -13.89
N TYR A 76 7.48 -11.16 -14.36
CA TYR A 76 6.90 -9.96 -14.97
C TYR A 76 6.92 -8.78 -14.00
N PHE A 77 6.52 -9.00 -12.74
CA PHE A 77 6.53 -7.95 -11.73
C PHE A 77 7.96 -7.44 -11.46
N VAL A 78 8.91 -8.34 -11.19
CA VAL A 78 10.33 -8.02 -10.92
C VAL A 78 10.97 -7.31 -12.12
N ALA A 79 10.65 -7.73 -13.35
CA ALA A 79 11.13 -7.10 -14.56
C ALA A 79 10.66 -5.64 -14.70
N GLY A 80 9.41 -5.36 -14.33
CA GLY A 80 8.78 -4.04 -14.47
C GLY A 80 8.91 -3.11 -13.26
N HIS A 81 9.25 -3.61 -12.07
CA HIS A 81 9.27 -2.85 -10.82
C HIS A 81 10.65 -2.87 -10.18
N GLN A 82 11.58 -2.06 -10.69
CA GLN A 82 12.93 -1.98 -10.11
C GLN A 82 12.94 -1.37 -8.72
N LEU A 83 13.86 -1.83 -7.87
CA LEU A 83 14.09 -1.29 -6.54
C LEU A 83 15.01 -0.06 -6.59
N PRO A 84 14.95 0.83 -5.58
CA PRO A 84 15.93 1.90 -5.42
C PRO A 84 17.38 1.37 -5.48
N PRO A 85 18.34 2.16 -6.02
CA PRO A 85 18.20 3.58 -6.42
C PRO A 85 17.55 3.80 -7.79
N TYR A 86 17.14 2.75 -8.50
CA TYR A 86 16.54 2.89 -9.82
C TYR A 86 15.11 3.44 -9.73
N GLU A 87 14.86 4.56 -10.40
CA GLU A 87 13.53 5.17 -10.47
C GLU A 87 12.82 4.77 -11.77
N LYS A 88 11.58 5.25 -11.98
CA LYS A 88 10.76 4.88 -13.15
C LYS A 88 11.45 5.13 -14.49
N ALA A 89 12.28 6.18 -14.58
CA ALA A 89 13.08 6.46 -15.77
C ALA A 89 14.11 5.35 -16.06
N ASP A 90 14.62 4.71 -15.00
CA ASP A 90 15.65 3.68 -15.04
C ASP A 90 15.07 2.26 -15.02
N TRP A 91 13.74 2.08 -15.08
CA TRP A 91 13.13 0.75 -15.16
C TRP A 91 13.55 -0.04 -16.41
N LYS A 92 14.07 0.66 -17.42
CA LYS A 92 14.72 0.11 -18.62
C LYS A 92 16.24 -0.07 -18.47
N ALA A 93 16.81 0.08 -17.29
CA ALA A 93 18.21 -0.26 -17.06
C ALA A 93 18.47 -1.69 -17.56
N ASN A 94 19.59 -1.88 -18.25
CA ASN A 94 19.98 -3.13 -18.91
C ASN A 94 20.43 -4.21 -17.88
N LEU A 95 19.63 -4.41 -16.84
CA LEU A 95 19.81 -5.50 -15.89
C LEU A 95 19.09 -6.74 -16.43
N SER A 96 19.78 -7.88 -16.39
CA SER A 96 19.15 -9.18 -16.63
C SER A 96 18.10 -9.47 -15.55
N LEU A 97 17.16 -10.38 -15.83
CA LEU A 97 16.16 -10.80 -14.86
C LEU A 97 16.82 -11.35 -13.58
N ASP A 98 17.89 -12.13 -13.69
CA ASP A 98 18.65 -12.65 -12.56
C ASP A 98 19.27 -11.56 -11.68
N GLN A 99 19.78 -10.48 -12.29
CA GLN A 99 20.30 -9.33 -11.55
C GLN A 99 19.16 -8.62 -10.79
N LYS A 100 17.98 -8.48 -11.40
CA LYS A 100 16.81 -7.89 -10.74
C LYS A 100 16.33 -8.74 -9.57
N TRP A 101 16.28 -10.07 -9.72
CA TRP A 101 15.99 -10.98 -8.62
C TRP A 101 17.03 -10.91 -7.50
N THR A 102 18.30 -10.78 -7.85
CA THR A 102 19.39 -10.60 -6.86
C THR A 102 19.16 -9.33 -6.03
N LEU A 103 18.77 -8.22 -6.66
CA LEU A 103 18.44 -6.98 -5.94
C LEU A 103 17.23 -7.15 -5.02
N TYR A 104 16.19 -7.87 -5.45
CA TYR A 104 15.03 -8.19 -4.60
C TYR A 104 15.44 -8.98 -3.36
N LYS A 105 16.30 -9.99 -3.54
CA LYS A 105 16.83 -10.79 -2.43
C LYS A 105 17.66 -9.93 -1.46
N GLN A 106 18.57 -9.12 -1.99
CA GLN A 106 19.40 -8.22 -1.18
C GLN A 106 18.57 -7.21 -0.40
N ALA A 107 17.54 -6.62 -1.00
CA ALA A 107 16.65 -5.70 -0.31
C ALA A 107 15.86 -6.38 0.81
N TYR A 108 15.43 -7.64 0.61
CA TYR A 108 14.82 -8.43 1.68
C TYR A 108 15.82 -8.72 2.81
N GLU A 109 17.04 -9.16 2.47
CA GLU A 109 18.12 -9.43 3.42
C GLU A 109 18.54 -8.19 4.21
N SER A 110 18.38 -6.99 3.63
CA SER A 110 18.65 -5.68 4.28
C SER A 110 17.53 -5.22 5.23
N THR A 111 16.53 -6.07 5.53
CA THR A 111 15.43 -5.72 6.43
C THR A 111 15.93 -5.29 7.82
N PRO A 112 16.87 -5.99 8.49
CA PRO A 112 17.32 -5.61 9.83
C PRO A 112 17.85 -4.18 9.91
N GLU A 113 18.52 -3.71 8.86
CA GLU A 113 19.07 -2.35 8.73
C GLU A 113 17.98 -1.31 8.46
N LEU A 114 16.94 -1.67 7.71
CA LEU A 114 15.82 -0.78 7.35
C LEU A 114 14.73 -0.70 8.43
N LEU A 115 14.65 -1.68 9.33
CA LEU A 115 13.60 -1.79 10.32
C LEU A 115 13.57 -0.63 11.34
N PRO A 116 14.71 -0.12 11.85
CA PRO A 116 14.72 1.05 12.72
C PRO A 116 14.08 2.28 12.06
N ASP A 117 14.41 2.55 10.79
CA ASP A 117 13.85 3.68 10.03
C ASP A 117 12.35 3.50 9.78
N LEU A 118 11.91 2.26 9.50
CA LEU A 118 10.49 1.95 9.37
C LEU A 118 9.75 2.24 10.67
N ASN A 119 10.28 1.77 11.79
CA ASN A 119 9.62 1.90 13.09
C ASN A 119 9.60 3.36 13.55
N ALA A 120 10.66 4.13 13.31
CA ALA A 120 10.66 5.56 13.54
C ALA A 120 9.58 6.27 12.69
N ALA A 121 9.48 5.93 11.41
CA ALA A 121 8.46 6.50 10.54
C ALA A 121 7.03 6.11 10.96
N LEU A 122 6.79 4.86 11.40
CA LEU A 122 5.50 4.43 11.91
C LEU A 122 5.13 5.14 13.22
N TRP A 123 6.11 5.45 14.07
CA TRP A 123 5.89 6.25 15.27
C TRP A 123 5.55 7.71 14.96
N GLU A 124 6.17 8.30 13.94
CA GLU A 124 5.76 9.62 13.46
C GLU A 124 4.32 9.59 12.93
N LEU A 125 3.97 8.58 12.13
CA LEU A 125 2.62 8.44 11.58
C LEU A 125 1.56 8.30 12.67
N GLU A 126 1.87 7.58 13.75
CA GLU A 126 1.01 7.48 14.93
C GLU A 126 0.61 8.86 15.46
N GLN A 127 1.48 9.87 15.38
CA GLN A 127 1.16 11.23 15.80
C GLN A 127 0.30 11.98 14.78
N LEU A 128 0.42 11.65 13.48
CA LEU A 128 -0.28 12.34 12.38
C LEU A 128 -1.71 11.84 12.13
N ILE A 129 -1.97 10.55 12.37
CA ILE A 129 -3.33 9.97 12.20
C ILE A 129 -4.28 10.65 13.17
N TYR A 130 -5.35 11.25 12.64
CA TYR A 130 -6.33 11.96 13.45
C TYR A 130 -7.01 11.06 14.50
N SER A 131 -7.53 9.90 14.08
CA SER A 131 -8.25 8.99 14.97
C SER A 131 -8.14 7.53 14.52
N GLU A 132 -8.67 6.61 15.32
CA GLU A 132 -8.82 5.21 14.90
C GLU A 132 -9.85 4.99 13.78
N TYR A 133 -10.62 6.01 13.38
CA TYR A 133 -11.64 5.86 12.34
C TYR A 133 -11.26 6.53 11.01
N CYS A 134 -10.35 7.51 11.04
CA CYS A 134 -9.91 8.26 9.87
C CYS A 134 -8.57 8.96 10.14
N CYS A 135 -7.73 9.08 9.12
CA CYS A 135 -6.44 9.75 9.16
C CYS A 135 -6.55 11.27 9.11
N THR A 136 -7.64 11.80 8.55
CA THR A 136 -7.98 13.22 8.49
C THR A 136 -9.27 13.53 9.25
N GLU A 137 -9.36 14.72 9.82
CA GLU A 137 -10.57 15.25 10.47
C GLU A 137 -11.79 15.23 9.53
N GLY A 138 -12.96 14.99 10.09
CA GLY A 138 -14.21 14.99 9.34
C GLY A 138 -14.67 13.61 8.84
N GLY A 139 -13.93 12.53 9.07
CA GLY A 139 -14.35 11.17 8.70
C GLY A 139 -13.64 10.66 7.44
N ILE A 140 -14.06 9.48 6.97
CA ILE A 140 -13.41 8.77 5.86
C ILE A 140 -13.33 9.63 4.60
N SER A 141 -12.14 9.71 4.03
CA SER A 141 -11.83 10.47 2.82
C SER A 141 -10.90 9.71 1.87
N MET A 142 -10.61 10.32 0.73
CA MET A 142 -9.58 9.84 -0.19
C MET A 142 -8.17 9.77 0.43
N ASP A 143 -7.90 10.48 1.53
CA ASP A 143 -6.64 10.33 2.26
C ASP A 143 -6.54 8.95 2.91
N ASP A 144 -7.66 8.44 3.45
CA ASP A 144 -7.73 7.11 4.05
C ASP A 144 -7.50 6.02 3.02
N ILE A 145 -8.10 6.16 1.83
CA ILE A 145 -7.93 5.22 0.72
C ILE A 145 -6.46 5.15 0.27
N ASP A 146 -5.79 6.30 0.09
CA ASP A 146 -4.39 6.39 -0.30
C ASP A 146 -3.45 5.85 0.79
N LEU A 147 -3.66 6.27 2.04
CA LEU A 147 -2.81 5.86 3.16
C LEU A 147 -2.98 4.37 3.51
N ALA A 148 -4.21 3.88 3.62
CA ALA A 148 -4.48 2.50 4.02
C ALA A 148 -3.96 1.50 2.98
N ALA A 149 -4.07 1.79 1.68
CA ALA A 149 -3.52 0.92 0.63
C ALA A 149 -1.99 0.74 0.78
N ARG A 150 -1.28 1.80 1.18
CA ARG A 150 0.17 1.75 1.44
C ARG A 150 0.47 0.97 2.71
N LEU A 151 -0.20 1.31 3.82
CA LEU A 151 0.02 0.66 5.11
C LEU A 151 -0.33 -0.82 5.08
N ARG A 152 -1.34 -1.22 4.30
CA ARG A 152 -1.64 -2.63 4.04
C ARG A 152 -0.39 -3.36 3.56
N SER A 153 0.36 -2.80 2.61
CA SER A 153 1.65 -3.37 2.17
C SER A 153 2.66 -3.50 3.32
N VAL A 154 2.72 -2.51 4.20
CA VAL A 154 3.65 -2.49 5.35
C VAL A 154 3.29 -3.58 6.36
N THR A 155 2.03 -3.99 6.46
CA THR A 155 1.62 -5.10 7.35
C THR A 155 2.22 -6.47 6.95
N LEU A 156 2.86 -6.60 5.77
CA LEU A 156 3.69 -7.76 5.42
C LEU A 156 5.07 -7.76 6.09
N VAL A 157 5.54 -6.63 6.62
CA VAL A 157 6.89 -6.50 7.16
C VAL A 157 6.93 -7.01 8.59
N ARG A 158 7.52 -8.20 8.80
CA ARG A 158 7.73 -8.71 10.16
C ARG A 158 8.63 -7.76 10.95
N GLY A 159 8.21 -7.49 12.19
CA GLY A 159 8.93 -6.56 13.08
C GLY A 159 8.54 -5.09 12.90
N ALA A 160 7.65 -4.74 11.96
CA ALA A 160 7.08 -3.40 11.88
C ALA A 160 6.29 -3.08 13.14
N GLN A 161 6.62 -1.95 13.77
CA GLN A 161 6.05 -1.50 15.04
C GLN A 161 5.05 -0.38 14.79
N PHE A 162 3.81 -0.76 14.51
CA PHE A 162 2.69 0.17 14.43
C PHE A 162 2.28 0.61 15.84
N GLY A 163 2.06 1.92 16.03
CA GLY A 163 1.47 2.43 17.27
C GLY A 163 0.01 1.98 17.45
N PRO A 164 -0.52 2.00 18.69
CA PRO A 164 -1.85 1.47 18.99
C PRO A 164 -2.98 2.16 18.20
N LYS A 165 -2.92 3.49 17.99
CA LYS A 165 -3.92 4.21 17.18
C LYS A 165 -3.84 3.81 15.72
N THR A 166 -2.64 3.64 15.17
CA THR A 166 -2.43 3.18 13.80
C THR A 166 -2.95 1.76 13.61
N VAL A 167 -2.74 0.87 14.59
CA VAL A 167 -3.30 -0.50 14.56
C VAL A 167 -4.83 -0.46 14.60
N ALA A 168 -5.42 0.35 15.48
CA ALA A 168 -6.88 0.49 15.58
C ALA A 168 -7.46 1.06 14.27
N TYR A 169 -6.82 2.08 13.71
CA TYR A 169 -7.11 2.64 12.39
C TYR A 169 -7.14 1.56 11.30
N LEU A 170 -6.08 0.77 11.17
CA LEU A 170 -6.02 -0.28 10.14
C LEU A 170 -7.08 -1.36 10.34
N LYS A 171 -7.38 -1.74 11.59
CA LYS A 171 -8.44 -2.72 11.88
C LYS A 171 -9.84 -2.19 11.55
N ASN A 172 -10.09 -0.90 11.79
CA ASN A 172 -11.35 -0.27 11.44
C ASN A 172 -11.50 -0.16 9.92
N ILE A 173 -10.43 0.20 9.18
CA ILE A 173 -10.44 0.19 7.72
C ILE A 173 -10.63 -1.23 7.15
N GLU A 174 -9.94 -2.23 7.71
CA GLU A 174 -10.11 -3.64 7.32
C GLU A 174 -11.56 -4.09 7.43
N LYS A 175 -12.21 -3.76 8.55
CA LYS A 175 -13.62 -4.09 8.78
C LYS A 175 -14.57 -3.31 7.85
N LEU A 176 -14.30 -2.02 7.62
CA LEU A 176 -15.17 -1.16 6.81
C LEU A 176 -15.09 -1.50 5.33
N ALA A 177 -13.89 -1.76 4.82
CA ALA A 177 -13.65 -2.04 3.41
C ALA A 177 -13.82 -3.52 3.04
N ASP A 178 -13.92 -4.41 4.04
CA ASP A 178 -13.86 -5.86 3.87
C ASP A 178 -12.58 -6.31 3.12
N ILE A 179 -11.45 -5.71 3.49
CA ILE A 179 -10.14 -5.96 2.88
C ILE A 179 -9.16 -6.38 3.98
N PRO A 180 -8.70 -7.66 3.99
CA PRO A 180 -7.83 -8.14 5.04
C PRO A 180 -6.45 -7.46 5.00
N MET A 181 -5.93 -7.13 6.18
CA MET A 181 -4.54 -6.73 6.36
C MET A 181 -3.63 -7.97 6.32
N TYR A 182 -2.35 -7.78 6.01
CA TYR A 182 -1.39 -8.88 5.84
C TYR A 182 -0.63 -9.27 7.12
N PHE A 183 -1.03 -8.79 8.30
CA PHE A 183 -0.35 -9.08 9.57
C PHE A 183 -0.09 -10.58 9.79
N LYS A 184 -1.03 -11.45 9.39
CA LYS A 184 -0.92 -12.92 9.54
C LYS A 184 0.02 -13.57 8.53
N MET A 185 0.40 -12.85 7.48
CA MET A 185 1.29 -13.30 6.40
C MET A 185 2.65 -12.62 6.48
N ALA A 186 2.93 -11.89 7.56
CA ALA A 186 4.14 -11.10 7.68
C ALA A 186 5.41 -11.97 7.68
N LEU A 187 6.39 -11.58 6.87
CA LEU A 187 7.69 -12.23 6.73
C LEU A 187 8.86 -11.27 7.00
#